data_AF-A0A1M6EEA2-F1
#
_entry.id   AF-A0A1M6EEA2-F1
#
_cell.length_a   1.000
_cell.length_b   1.000
_cell.length_c   1.000
_cell.angle_alpha   90.00
_cell.angle_beta   90.00
_cell.angle_gamma   90.00
#
_symmetry.space_group_name_H-M   'P 1'
#
loop_
_entity.id
_entity.type
_entity.pdbx_description
1 polymer ?
#
loop_
_entity_poly.entity_id
_entity_poly.type
_entity_poly.pdbx_seq_one_letter_code
_entity_poly.pdbx_strand_id
1 'polypeptide(L)'
;MSDQTSLYNAFFKSQSRFLQQRCPEGYEADIVSDYAHWGKQLANYHDQDSFAENTLLCELFLKQVYLHMISAISDPDRSPVFRQACLDTIYIPLSGLQRFYIGFEHGMDKYFALKRILQSCQLP
;
A
#
# COMPACT_ATOMS: atom_id res chain seq x y z
N MET A 1 9.76 -21.86 7.33
CA MET A 1 10.43 -21.43 6.07
C MET A 1 9.46 -21.36 4.88
N SER A 2 8.50 -22.28 4.72
CA SER A 2 7.49 -22.23 3.63
C SER A 2 6.57 -20.99 3.64
N ASP A 3 6.26 -20.46 4.83
CA ASP A 3 5.27 -19.38 4.97
C ASP A 3 5.82 -18.02 4.51
N GLN A 4 7.10 -17.75 4.77
CA GLN A 4 7.76 -16.52 4.32
C GLN A 4 7.81 -16.43 2.79
N THR A 5 8.31 -17.47 2.13
CA THR A 5 8.37 -17.50 0.66
C THR A 5 6.99 -17.34 0.03
N SER A 6 5.96 -17.93 0.62
CA SER A 6 4.57 -17.80 0.16
C SER A 6 4.06 -16.36 0.31
N LEU A 7 4.39 -15.69 1.41
CA LEU A 7 3.99 -14.30 1.68
C LEU A 7 4.61 -13.31 0.69
N TYR A 8 5.94 -13.38 0.48
CA TYR A 8 6.60 -12.54 -0.51
C TYR A 8 6.11 -12.83 -1.93
N ASN A 9 5.90 -14.10 -2.28
CA ASN A 9 5.34 -14.47 -3.58
C ASN A 9 3.94 -13.88 -3.80
N ALA A 10 3.08 -13.89 -2.78
CA ALA A 10 1.75 -13.31 -2.87
C ALA A 10 1.80 -11.78 -3.03
N PHE A 11 2.71 -11.12 -2.30
CA PHE A 11 2.96 -9.69 -2.46
C PHE A 11 3.45 -9.33 -3.86
N PHE A 12 4.50 -9.98 -4.36
CA PHE A 12 5.03 -9.63 -5.69
C PHE A 12 4.08 -9.99 -6.83
N LYS A 13 3.27 -11.06 -6.69
CA LYS A 13 2.22 -11.38 -7.67
C LYS A 13 1.12 -10.33 -7.69
N SER A 14 0.63 -9.91 -6.52
CA SER A 14 -0.40 -8.85 -6.42
C SER A 14 0.13 -7.49 -6.89
N GLN A 15 1.37 -7.15 -6.55
CA GLN A 15 2.07 -5.97 -7.07
C GLN A 15 2.14 -5.98 -8.60
N SER A 16 2.57 -7.10 -9.18
CA SER A 16 2.70 -7.23 -10.63
C SER A 16 1.35 -6.99 -11.33
N ARG A 17 0.25 -7.51 -10.77
CA ARG A 17 -1.11 -7.27 -11.28
C ARG A 17 -1.53 -5.81 -11.14
N PHE A 18 -1.27 -5.19 -9.99
CA PHE A 18 -1.58 -3.78 -9.76
C PHE A 18 -0.85 -2.85 -10.74
N LEU A 19 0.42 -3.13 -11.00
CA LEU A 19 1.27 -2.30 -11.88
C LEU A 19 0.96 -2.46 -13.37
N GLN A 20 0.18 -3.48 -13.78
CA GLN A 20 -0.26 -3.59 -15.17
C GLN A 20 -1.17 -2.42 -15.55
N GLN A 21 -0.88 -1.74 -16.66
CA GLN A 21 -1.68 -0.60 -17.12
C GLN A 21 -3.12 -0.99 -17.46
N ARG A 22 -3.31 -2.20 -17.99
CA ARG A 22 -4.62 -2.75 -18.32
C ARG A 22 -5.07 -3.71 -17.22
N CYS A 23 -6.12 -3.31 -16.51
CA CYS A 23 -6.88 -4.18 -15.63
C CYS A 23 -8.03 -4.81 -16.43
N PRO A 24 -8.30 -6.12 -16.29
CA PRO A 24 -9.56 -6.69 -16.76
C PRO A 24 -10.74 -5.98 -16.09
N GLU A 25 -11.74 -5.57 -16.89
CA GLU A 25 -12.94 -4.91 -16.38
C GLU A 25 -13.67 -5.82 -15.37
N GLY A 26 -14.08 -5.24 -14.24
CA GLY A 26 -14.78 -5.94 -13.16
C GLY A 26 -13.86 -6.55 -12.10
N TYR A 27 -12.53 -6.49 -12.27
CA TYR A 27 -11.55 -7.01 -11.30
C TYR A 27 -10.73 -5.91 -10.63
N GLU A 28 -11.01 -4.63 -10.90
CA GLU A 28 -10.24 -3.50 -10.38
C GLU A 28 -10.16 -3.53 -8.85
N ALA A 29 -11.31 -3.66 -8.19
CA ALA A 29 -11.41 -3.66 -6.73
C ALA A 29 -10.64 -4.83 -6.11
N ASP A 30 -10.70 -6.01 -6.73
CA ASP A 30 -9.99 -7.20 -6.25
C ASP A 30 -8.47 -7.04 -6.38
N ILE A 31 -7.99 -6.54 -7.53
CA ILE A 31 -6.55 -6.31 -7.73
C ILE A 31 -6.00 -5.29 -6.73
N VAL A 32 -6.73 -4.20 -6.50
CA VAL A 32 -6.33 -3.16 -5.55
C VAL A 32 -6.35 -3.70 -4.12
N SER A 33 -7.43 -4.39 -3.73
CA SER A 33 -7.61 -4.96 -2.40
C SER A 33 -6.58 -6.04 -2.08
N ASP A 34 -6.29 -6.93 -3.04
CA ASP A 34 -5.27 -7.96 -2.91
C ASP A 34 -3.89 -7.34 -2.67
N TYR A 35 -3.52 -6.32 -3.45
CA TYR A 35 -2.23 -5.68 -3.29
C TYR A 35 -2.10 -4.97 -1.94
N ALA A 36 -3.16 -4.27 -1.51
CA ALA A 36 -3.23 -3.65 -0.19
C ALA A 36 -3.12 -4.68 0.94
N HIS A 37 -3.84 -5.78 0.81
CA HIS A 37 -3.86 -6.88 1.77
C HIS A 37 -2.47 -7.48 1.94
N TRP A 38 -1.85 -7.92 0.84
CA TRP A 38 -0.53 -8.56 0.91
C TRP A 38 0.57 -7.60 1.34
N GLY A 39 0.48 -6.32 0.96
CA GLY A 39 1.38 -5.29 1.45
C GLY A 39 1.30 -5.10 2.96
N LYS A 40 0.09 -5.07 3.52
CA LYS A 40 -0.13 -5.02 4.97
C LYS A 40 0.36 -6.29 5.68
N GLN A 41 0.09 -7.46 5.13
CA GLN A 41 0.57 -8.72 5.71
C GLN A 41 2.10 -8.79 5.76
N LEU A 42 2.76 -8.36 4.68
CA LEU A 42 4.22 -8.35 4.62
C LEU A 42 4.82 -7.31 5.56
N ALA A 43 4.18 -6.15 5.73
CA ALA A 43 4.58 -5.17 6.73
C ALA A 43 4.44 -5.71 8.16
N ASN A 44 3.29 -6.33 8.47
CA ASN A 44 3.04 -6.93 9.78
C ASN A 44 4.02 -8.06 10.11
N TYR A 45 4.47 -8.82 9.11
CA TYR A 45 5.48 -9.86 9.28
C TYR A 45 6.85 -9.31 9.74
N HIS A 46 7.10 -8.02 9.49
CA HIS A 46 8.31 -7.31 9.89
C HIS A 46 8.08 -6.29 11.01
N ASP A 47 6.88 -6.27 11.60
CA ASP A 47 6.54 -5.31 12.64
C ASP A 47 7.35 -5.56 13.92
N GLN A 48 7.33 -4.60 14.84
CA GLN A 48 8.00 -4.73 16.12
C GLN A 48 7.49 -5.97 16.87
N ASP A 49 8.38 -6.67 17.57
CA ASP A 49 8.10 -7.91 18.31
C ASP A 49 7.73 -9.13 17.43
N SER A 50 7.88 -9.03 16.11
CA SER A 50 7.70 -10.15 15.18
C SER A 50 8.96 -11.02 15.05
N PHE A 51 8.79 -12.28 14.62
CA PHE A 51 9.90 -13.22 14.42
C PHE A 51 10.96 -12.72 13.42
N ALA A 52 10.54 -11.90 12.45
CA ALA A 52 11.38 -11.34 11.40
C ALA A 52 11.41 -9.80 11.46
N GLU A 53 11.43 -9.26 12.68
CA GLU A 53 11.39 -7.82 12.93
C GLU A 53 12.40 -7.07 12.06
N ASN A 54 11.86 -6.13 11.28
CA ASN A 54 12.64 -5.22 10.46
C ASN A 54 11.79 -3.99 10.17
N THR A 55 11.91 -2.99 11.04
CA THR A 55 11.14 -1.74 10.96
C THR A 55 11.30 -1.03 9.61
N LEU A 56 12.47 -1.13 8.97
CA LEU A 56 12.70 -0.59 7.63
C LEU A 56 11.84 -1.30 6.56
N LEU A 57 11.73 -2.62 6.62
CA LEU A 57 10.88 -3.38 5.70
C LEU A 57 9.39 -3.14 5.96
N CYS A 58 9.00 -2.99 7.23
CA CYS A 58 7.64 -2.59 7.59
C CYS A 58 7.26 -1.25 6.93
N GLU A 59 8.08 -0.21 7.11
CA GLU A 59 7.87 1.09 6.45
C GLU A 59 7.87 0.95 4.92
N LEU A 60 8.86 0.23 4.37
CA LEU A 60 9.07 0.09 2.94
C LEU A 60 7.82 -0.45 2.24
N PHE A 61 7.27 -1.57 2.71
CA PHE A 61 6.14 -2.21 2.05
C PHE A 61 4.85 -1.37 2.14
N LEU A 62 4.58 -0.78 3.31
CA LEU A 62 3.42 0.10 3.46
C LEU A 62 3.54 1.34 2.58
N LYS A 63 4.72 1.98 2.57
CA LYS A 63 4.96 3.20 1.79
C LYS A 63 4.95 2.92 0.29
N GLN A 64 5.45 1.77 -0.14
CA GLN A 64 5.41 1.36 -1.54
C GLN A 64 3.97 1.19 -2.03
N VAL A 65 3.13 0.47 -1.29
CA VAL A 65 1.71 0.30 -1.62
C VAL A 65 1.01 1.65 -1.66
N TYR A 66 1.24 2.49 -0.65
CA TYR A 66 0.69 3.84 -0.58
C TYR A 66 1.05 4.67 -1.82
N LEU A 67 2.34 4.75 -2.17
CA LEU A 67 2.81 5.55 -3.30
C LEU A 67 2.29 5.02 -4.63
N HIS A 68 2.23 3.70 -4.82
CA HIS A 68 1.65 3.10 -6.03
C HIS A 68 0.15 3.45 -6.16
N MET A 69 -0.61 3.44 -5.06
CA MET A 69 -2.02 3.88 -5.06
C MET A 69 -2.16 5.36 -5.37
N ILE A 70 -1.32 6.22 -4.79
CA ILE A 70 -1.28 7.66 -5.09
C ILE A 70 -1.03 7.91 -6.58
N SER A 71 -0.04 7.22 -7.16
CA SER A 71 0.25 7.31 -8.59
C SER A 71 -0.94 6.85 -9.42
N ALA A 72 -1.56 5.72 -9.08
CA ALA A 72 -2.73 5.22 -9.80
C ALA A 72 -3.95 6.14 -9.71
N ILE A 73 -4.22 6.75 -8.55
CA ILE A 73 -5.31 7.72 -8.35
C ILE A 73 -5.12 8.94 -9.25
N SER A 74 -3.87 9.38 -9.43
CA SER A 74 -3.53 10.59 -10.19
C SER A 74 -3.31 10.32 -11.69
N ASP A 75 -3.28 9.06 -12.11
CA ASP A 75 -3.01 8.67 -13.50
C ASP A 75 -4.28 8.80 -14.36
N PRO A 76 -4.31 9.70 -15.36
CA PRO A 76 -5.46 9.87 -16.25
C PRO A 76 -5.66 8.67 -17.19
N ASP A 77 -4.63 7.85 -17.42
CA ASP A 77 -4.71 6.67 -18.28
C ASP A 77 -5.27 5.43 -17.55
N ARG A 78 -5.49 5.53 -16.23
CA ARG A 78 -6.18 4.50 -15.44
C ARG A 78 -7.69 4.66 -15.52
N SER A 79 -8.40 3.54 -15.54
CA SER A 79 -9.87 3.57 -15.54
C SER A 79 -10.41 4.29 -14.30
N PRO A 80 -11.51 5.06 -14.42
CA PRO A 80 -12.13 5.72 -13.26
C PRO A 80 -12.46 4.76 -12.11
N VAL A 81 -12.88 3.53 -12.45
CA VAL A 81 -13.17 2.47 -11.47
C VAL A 81 -11.92 2.05 -10.72
N PHE A 82 -10.78 1.88 -11.40
CA PHE A 82 -9.51 1.54 -10.76
C PHE A 82 -9.01 2.66 -9.84
N ARG A 83 -9.15 3.91 -10.28
CA ARG A 83 -8.80 5.11 -9.49
C ARG A 83 -9.65 5.19 -8.22
N GLN A 84 -10.96 4.98 -8.33
CA GLN A 84 -11.87 4.96 -7.18
C GLN A 84 -11.55 3.81 -6.22
N ALA A 85 -11.30 2.60 -6.74
CA ALA A 85 -10.91 1.46 -5.92
C ALA A 85 -9.62 1.73 -5.13
N CYS A 86 -8.62 2.37 -5.76
CA CYS A 86 -7.40 2.81 -5.07
C CYS A 86 -7.73 3.80 -3.96
N LEU A 87 -8.58 4.79 -4.21
CA LEU A 87 -8.99 5.78 -3.24
C LEU A 87 -9.71 5.15 -2.03
N ASP A 88 -10.63 4.23 -2.29
CA ASP A 88 -11.40 3.52 -1.26
C ASP A 88 -10.53 2.61 -0.41
N THR A 89 -9.42 2.11 -0.96
CA THR A 89 -8.54 1.14 -0.29
C THR A 89 -7.32 1.79 0.38
N ILE A 90 -6.99 3.05 0.05
CA ILE A 90 -5.75 3.71 0.50
C ILE A 90 -5.64 3.87 2.03
N TYR A 91 -6.76 3.81 2.75
CA TYR A 91 -6.74 3.84 4.21
C TYR A 91 -5.95 2.66 4.81
N ILE A 92 -5.83 1.54 4.10
CA ILE A 92 -5.10 0.34 4.57
C ILE A 92 -3.61 0.68 4.76
N PRO A 93 -2.83 1.04 3.72
CA PRO A 93 -1.43 1.40 3.92
C PRO A 93 -1.27 2.67 4.76
N LEU A 94 -2.20 3.64 4.65
CA LEU A 94 -2.11 4.89 5.42
C LEU A 94 -2.27 4.66 6.94
N SER A 95 -3.21 3.81 7.35
CA SER A 95 -3.38 3.44 8.77
C SER A 95 -2.20 2.61 9.29
N GLY A 96 -1.61 1.74 8.47
CA GLY A 96 -0.37 1.05 8.79
C GLY A 96 0.78 2.03 9.03
N LEU A 97 0.99 3.00 8.14
CA LEU A 97 2.02 4.03 8.28
C LEU A 97 1.78 4.91 9.50
N GLN A 98 0.53 5.22 9.83
CA GLN A 98 0.21 5.95 11.07
C GLN A 98 0.69 5.20 12.31
N ARG A 99 0.37 3.91 12.39
CA ARG A 99 0.78 3.05 13.50
C ARG A 99 2.30 2.91 13.57
N PHE A 100 2.95 2.74 12.43
CA PHE A 100 4.40 2.70 12.36
C PHE A 100 5.03 3.99 12.88
N TYR A 101 4.61 5.15 12.37
CA TYR A 101 5.25 6.42 12.69
C TYR A 101 4.98 6.94 14.11
N ILE A 102 3.92 6.52 14.80
CA ILE A 102 3.61 7.02 16.15
C ILE A 102 4.73 6.70 17.17
N GLY A 103 5.51 5.64 16.92
CA GLY A 103 6.61 5.21 17.80
C GLY A 103 7.94 5.94 17.58
N PHE A 104 8.04 6.81 16.57
CA PHE A 104 9.30 7.49 16.21
C PHE A 104 9.25 8.99 16.53
N GLU A 105 10.40 9.54 16.93
CA GLU A 105 10.59 10.99 17.03
C GLU A 105 10.31 11.64 15.67
N HIS A 106 9.50 12.70 15.65
CA HIS A 106 8.99 13.36 14.43
C HIS A 106 8.24 12.45 13.44
N GLY A 107 7.81 11.25 13.85
CA GLY A 107 7.12 10.33 12.96
C GLY A 107 5.77 10.89 12.49
N MET A 108 5.04 11.59 13.36
CA MET A 108 3.77 12.22 12.97
C MET A 108 3.93 13.29 11.89
N ASP A 109 5.07 14.00 11.84
CA ASP A 109 5.37 14.96 10.77
C ASP A 109 5.48 14.25 9.41
N LYS A 110 6.11 13.07 9.38
CA LYS A 110 6.18 12.20 8.20
C LYS A 110 4.78 11.72 7.80
N TYR A 111 3.97 11.28 8.77
CA TYR A 111 2.59 10.86 8.51
C TYR A 111 1.72 11.99 7.94
N PHE A 112 1.83 13.20 8.48
CA PHE A 112 1.11 14.37 7.95
C PHE A 112 1.61 14.77 6.56
N ALA A 113 2.90 14.60 6.25
CA ALA A 113 3.39 14.77 4.89
C ALA A 113 2.72 13.79 3.91
N LEU A 114 2.53 12.53 4.30
CA LEU A 114 1.79 11.56 3.47
C LEU A 114 0.34 11.99 3.28
N LYS A 115 -0.39 12.35 4.35
CA LYS A 115 -1.77 12.84 4.23
C LYS A 115 -1.92 14.02 3.28
N ARG A 116 -0.97 14.97 3.30
CA ARG A 116 -0.97 16.12 2.37
C ARG A 116 -0.84 15.68 0.91
N ILE A 117 -0.05 14.63 0.62
CA ILE A 117 0.04 14.07 -0.74
C ILE A 117 -1.32 13.53 -1.18
N LEU A 118 -2.00 12.74 -0.36
CA LEU A 118 -3.34 12.21 -0.70
C LEU A 118 -4.34 13.35 -0.96
N GLN A 119 -4.34 14.38 -0.12
CA GLN A 119 -5.20 15.55 -0.31
C GLN A 119 -4.93 16.26 -1.64
N SER A 120 -3.68 16.31 -2.11
CA SER A 120 -3.34 16.89 -3.41
C SER A 120 -3.80 16.05 -4.60
N CYS A 121 -4.03 14.74 -4.42
CA CYS A 121 -4.52 13.83 -5.47
C CYS A 121 -6.04 13.84 -5.62
N GLN A 122 -6.78 14.30 -4.62
CA GLN A 122 -8.25 14.37 -4.62
C GLN A 122 -8.82 15.57 -5.41
N LEU A 123 -7.98 16.26 -6.19
CA LEU A 123 -8.37 17.42 -7.00
C LEU A 123 -8.71 16.96 -8.43
N PRO A 124 -9.98 16.99 -8.86
CA PRO A 124 -10.30 17.39 -10.24
C PRO A 124 -9.99 18.87 -10.47
#